data_AF-A0AAD5ZD88-F1
#
_entry.id   AF-A0AAD5ZD88-F1
#
_cell.length_a   1.000
_cell.length_b   1.000
_cell.length_c   1.000
_cell.angle_alpha   90.00
_cell.angle_beta   90.00
_cell.angle_gamma   90.00
#
_symmetry.space_group_name_H-M   'P 1'
#
loop_
_entity.id
_entity.type
_entity.pdbx_description
1 polymer ?
#
loop_
_entity_poly.entity_id
_entity_poly.type
_entity_poly.pdbx_seq_one_letter_code
_entity_poly.pdbx_strand_id
1 'polypeptide(L)'
;MGANNSCEISRLPVDCLSHVISLTSPRDACRCSAVSTFFQSAAAANVVWEHFLPADLDNILSGTLDKPVFLSKKDLYFHLSNQGILVDDGKMILSLDRSTGAKICMLSTKAAYIVWGEDIRYWQHVPNHDSRFPEVAQLIIVWWLELFIELSSKNLTPKTRYAAYFIFKLEDDSNGFDLPIEMSIAFGEQETQHKVCLQPRNDTARHSANNPIRYPQVRADQWSEVEIGVFFNDGEEDDQVVARVEEKKGPWAKRGLIFYGIEFRPKI
;
A
#
# COMPACT_ATOMS: atom_id res chain seq x y z
N MET A 1 51.23 26.70 10.30
CA MET A 1 50.52 25.58 10.96
C MET A 1 49.03 25.77 10.72
N GLY A 2 48.49 25.16 9.67
CA GLY A 2 47.05 25.16 9.42
C GLY A 2 46.44 24.00 10.20
N ALA A 3 45.58 24.30 11.18
CA ALA A 3 44.80 23.27 11.85
C ALA A 3 43.88 22.61 10.81
N ASN A 4 44.21 21.38 10.47
CA ASN A 4 43.38 20.54 9.63
C ASN A 4 42.12 20.24 10.45
N ASN A 5 41.05 21.01 10.23
CA ASN A 5 39.77 20.86 10.90
C ASN A 5 39.06 19.60 10.37
N SER A 6 39.67 18.43 10.58
CA SER A 6 39.05 17.14 10.34
C SER A 6 37.80 17.08 11.22
N CYS A 7 36.62 17.05 10.59
CA CYS A 7 35.35 16.93 11.28
C CYS A 7 35.43 15.79 12.31
N GLU A 8 35.15 16.04 13.59
CA GLU A 8 35.41 15.04 14.65
C GLU A 8 34.70 13.70 14.41
N ILE A 9 33.56 13.72 13.73
CA ILE A 9 32.80 12.52 13.37
C ILE A 9 33.55 11.60 12.38
N SER A 10 34.48 12.15 11.58
CA SER A 10 35.33 11.38 10.66
C SER A 10 36.46 10.64 11.36
N ARG A 11 36.62 10.83 12.69
CA ARG A 11 37.56 10.05 13.52
C ARG A 11 36.96 8.76 14.06
N LEU A 12 35.63 8.59 13.98
CA LEU A 12 34.98 7.35 14.38
C LEU A 12 35.35 6.21 13.39
N PRO A 13 35.42 4.95 13.83
CA PRO A 13 35.47 3.81 12.93
C PRO A 13 34.23 3.75 12.03
N VAL A 14 34.39 3.23 10.81
CA VAL A 14 33.27 3.05 9.85
C VAL A 14 32.13 2.24 10.48
N ASP A 15 32.45 1.22 11.27
CA ASP A 15 31.46 0.37 11.93
C ASP A 15 30.63 1.14 12.96
N CYS A 16 31.26 2.04 13.74
CA CYS A 16 30.55 2.89 14.69
C CYS A 16 29.60 3.85 13.95
N LEU A 17 30.06 4.46 12.86
CA LEU A 17 29.22 5.33 12.05
C LEU A 17 28.08 4.55 11.38
N SER A 18 28.34 3.33 10.88
CA SER A 18 27.34 2.45 10.29
C SER A 18 26.27 2.09 11.30
N HIS A 19 26.65 1.76 12.53
CA HIS A 19 25.68 1.50 13.61
C HIS A 19 24.84 2.72 13.96
N VAL A 20 25.44 3.92 14.03
CA VAL A 20 24.65 5.15 14.25
C VAL A 20 23.66 5.38 13.11
N ILE A 21 24.08 5.18 11.85
CA ILE A 21 23.20 5.32 10.68
C ILE A 21 22.08 4.26 10.69
N SER A 22 22.34 3.03 11.16
CA SER A 22 21.33 1.97 11.22
C SER A 22 20.18 2.26 12.18
N LEU A 23 20.36 3.19 13.12
CA LEU A 23 19.34 3.65 14.07
C LEU A 23 18.51 4.83 13.53
N THR A 24 18.75 5.25 12.28
CA THR A 24 18.03 6.34 11.62
C THR A 24 16.94 5.78 10.67
N SER A 25 16.56 6.55 9.64
CA SER A 25 15.67 6.09 8.58
C SER A 25 16.42 5.73 7.29
N PRO A 26 15.86 4.91 6.39
CA PRO A 26 16.39 4.69 5.05
C PRO A 26 16.65 6.00 4.29
N ARG A 27 15.77 6.99 4.45
CA ARG A 27 15.93 8.33 3.87
C ARG A 27 17.16 9.03 4.42
N ASP A 28 17.39 8.97 5.73
CA ASP A 28 18.52 9.63 6.38
C ASP A 28 19.83 8.91 6.06
N ALA A 29 19.85 7.58 5.99
CA ALA A 29 21.00 6.82 5.49
C ALA A 29 21.39 7.25 4.06
N CYS A 30 20.41 7.45 3.17
CA CYS A 30 20.67 7.97 1.83
C CYS A 30 21.26 9.40 1.87
N ARG A 31 20.74 10.28 2.73
CA ARG A 31 21.28 11.64 2.91
C ARG A 31 22.70 11.63 3.46
N CYS A 32 22.97 10.80 4.48
CA CYS A 32 24.30 10.56 5.03
C CYS A 32 25.27 10.15 3.93
N SER A 33 24.86 9.24 3.03
CA SER A 33 25.74 8.75 1.95
C SER A 33 26.23 9.85 0.99
N ALA A 34 25.53 10.98 0.90
CA ALA A 34 25.90 12.11 0.05
C ALA A 34 26.88 13.09 0.71
N VAL A 35 27.19 12.93 2.00
CA VAL A 35 28.04 13.87 2.76
C VAL A 35 29.52 13.73 2.41
N SER A 36 30.03 12.50 2.34
CA SER A 36 31.43 12.20 1.98
C SER A 36 31.60 10.72 1.62
N THR A 37 32.73 10.34 1.05
CA THR A 37 33.06 8.93 0.75
C THR A 37 33.11 8.05 2.01
N PHE A 38 33.47 8.62 3.15
CA PHE A 38 33.45 7.94 4.45
C PHE A 38 32.02 7.61 4.88
N PHE A 39 31.12 8.59 4.83
CA PHE A 39 29.69 8.35 5.12
C PHE A 39 29.03 7.47 4.07
N GLN A 40 29.43 7.57 2.80
CA GLN A 40 28.96 6.71 1.73
C GLN A 40 29.26 5.23 2.03
N SER A 41 30.50 4.95 2.45
CA SER A 41 30.92 3.59 2.82
C SER A 41 30.14 3.07 4.02
N ALA A 42 30.00 3.89 5.08
CA ALA A 42 29.24 3.52 6.27
C ALA A 42 27.75 3.28 5.97
N ALA A 43 27.10 4.19 5.23
CA ALA A 43 25.69 4.10 4.87
C ALA A 43 25.39 2.94 3.89
N ALA A 44 26.38 2.42 3.17
CA ALA A 44 26.23 1.28 2.27
C ALA A 44 26.40 -0.08 2.97
N ALA A 45 26.84 -0.10 4.23
CA ALA A 45 27.10 -1.34 4.96
C ALA A 45 25.83 -2.17 5.18
N ASN A 46 25.93 -3.50 5.08
CA ASN A 46 24.77 -4.39 5.25
C ASN A 46 24.10 -4.25 6.62
N VAL A 47 24.87 -3.98 7.69
CA VAL A 47 24.35 -3.75 9.05
C VAL A 47 23.31 -2.62 9.11
N VAL A 48 23.46 -1.61 8.25
CA VAL A 48 22.51 -0.49 8.12
C VAL A 48 21.19 -0.98 7.54
N TRP A 49 21.25 -1.63 6.37
CA TRP A 49 20.07 -2.03 5.63
C TRP A 49 19.36 -3.24 6.24
N GLU A 50 20.07 -4.06 7.02
CA GLU A 50 19.48 -5.12 7.82
C GLU A 50 18.50 -4.58 8.86
N HIS A 51 18.78 -3.43 9.50
CA HIS A 51 17.84 -2.79 10.44
C HIS A 51 16.61 -2.18 9.75
N PHE A 52 16.71 -1.85 8.46
CA PHE A 52 15.61 -1.26 7.69
C PHE A 52 14.69 -2.29 7.04
N LEU A 53 15.14 -3.55 6.98
CA LEU A 53 14.34 -4.65 6.46
C LEU A 53 13.41 -5.19 7.55
N PRO A 54 12.23 -5.72 7.19
CA PRO A 54 11.36 -6.37 8.17
C PRO A 54 12.06 -7.55 8.86
N ALA A 55 11.90 -7.65 10.19
CA ALA A 55 12.50 -8.74 10.97
C ALA A 55 11.99 -10.13 10.57
N ASP A 56 10.76 -10.21 10.05
CA ASP A 56 10.12 -11.42 9.56
C ASP A 56 10.35 -11.67 8.06
N LEU A 57 11.23 -10.91 7.41
CA LEU A 57 11.47 -11.00 5.98
C LEU A 57 11.89 -12.40 5.53
N ASP A 58 12.74 -13.09 6.30
CA ASP A 58 13.18 -14.44 5.94
C ASP A 58 12.01 -15.44 5.93
N ASN A 59 11.03 -15.27 6.83
CA ASN A 59 9.81 -16.07 6.82
C ASN A 59 8.97 -15.76 5.58
N ILE A 60 8.86 -14.48 5.21
CA ILE A 60 8.11 -14.05 4.03
C ILE A 60 8.76 -14.58 2.74
N LEU A 61 10.08 -14.49 2.62
CA LEU A 61 10.85 -14.98 1.47
C LEU A 61 10.96 -16.51 1.42
N SER A 62 10.69 -17.21 2.52
CA SER A 62 10.65 -18.68 2.51
C SER A 62 9.48 -19.22 1.67
N GLY A 63 8.40 -18.45 1.55
CA GLY A 63 7.21 -18.80 0.76
C GLY A 63 7.27 -18.42 -0.72
N THR A 64 8.29 -17.68 -1.17
CA THR A 64 8.42 -17.28 -2.58
C THR A 64 9.13 -18.37 -3.40
N LEU A 65 8.52 -18.77 -4.52
CA LEU A 65 9.01 -19.84 -5.41
C LEU A 65 10.38 -19.51 -6.05
N ASP A 66 10.65 -18.23 -6.32
CA ASP A 66 11.92 -17.74 -6.85
C ASP A 66 12.58 -16.80 -5.85
N LYS A 67 13.57 -17.29 -5.10
CA LYS A 67 14.37 -16.44 -4.21
C LYS A 67 15.31 -15.59 -5.07
N PRO A 68 15.16 -14.26 -5.10
CA PRO A 68 16.10 -13.44 -5.83
C PRO A 68 17.42 -13.40 -5.04
N VAL A 69 18.54 -13.64 -5.73
CA VAL A 69 19.87 -13.49 -5.13
C VAL A 69 20.26 -12.01 -5.23
N PHE A 70 20.30 -11.33 -4.10
CA PHE A 70 20.72 -9.93 -4.03
C PHE A 70 22.19 -9.82 -3.65
N LEU A 71 22.90 -8.88 -4.27
CA LEU A 71 24.31 -8.60 -4.02
C LEU A 71 24.53 -7.93 -2.64
N SER A 72 23.53 -7.20 -2.13
CA SER A 72 23.56 -6.55 -0.82
C SER A 72 22.17 -6.42 -0.19
N LYS A 73 22.11 -6.20 1.13
CA LYS A 73 20.85 -5.90 1.85
C LYS A 73 20.22 -4.58 1.37
N LYS A 74 21.05 -3.64 0.90
CA LYS A 74 20.62 -2.39 0.26
C LYS A 74 19.86 -2.67 -1.04
N ASP A 75 20.41 -3.52 -1.91
CA ASP A 75 19.77 -3.87 -3.18
C ASP A 75 18.44 -4.60 -2.96
N LEU A 76 18.40 -5.50 -1.97
CA LEU A 76 17.16 -6.14 -1.52
C LEU A 76 16.12 -5.12 -1.06
N TYR A 77 16.50 -4.16 -0.22
CA TYR A 77 15.61 -3.10 0.24
C TYR A 77 15.02 -2.31 -0.94
N PHE A 78 15.86 -1.84 -1.86
CA PHE A 78 15.38 -1.10 -3.04
C PHE A 78 14.52 -1.96 -3.97
N HIS A 79 14.82 -3.24 -4.12
CA HIS A 79 13.96 -4.14 -4.87
C HIS A 79 12.58 -4.26 -4.22
N LEU A 80 12.51 -4.47 -2.90
CA LEU A 80 11.24 -4.53 -2.16
C LEU A 80 10.46 -3.20 -2.23
N SER A 81 11.14 -2.06 -2.21
CA SER A 81 10.49 -0.76 -2.33
C SER A 81 10.04 -0.39 -3.75
N ASN A 82 10.69 -0.92 -4.78
CA ASN A 82 10.40 -0.55 -6.17
C ASN A 82 9.44 -1.52 -6.83
N GLN A 83 9.71 -2.81 -6.62
CA GLN A 83 8.98 -3.92 -7.19
C GLN A 83 8.19 -4.59 -6.07
N GLY A 84 8.75 -4.92 -4.93
CA GLY A 84 8.03 -5.74 -3.95
C GLY A 84 7.78 -7.16 -4.48
N ILE A 85 7.18 -8.01 -3.67
CA ILE A 85 7.10 -9.45 -3.90
C ILE A 85 5.67 -9.95 -3.76
N LEU A 86 5.30 -10.93 -4.58
CA LEU A 86 4.05 -11.66 -4.44
C LEU A 86 4.17 -12.66 -3.29
N VAL A 87 3.21 -12.62 -2.38
CA VAL A 87 3.12 -13.46 -1.18
C VAL A 87 1.68 -13.95 -1.01
N ASP A 88 1.45 -14.84 -0.06
CA ASP A 88 0.13 -15.42 0.24
C ASP A 88 -0.54 -16.03 -1.01
N ASP A 89 0.17 -16.97 -1.67
CA ASP A 89 -0.31 -17.63 -2.89
C ASP A 89 -0.69 -16.65 -4.02
N GLY A 90 0.06 -15.55 -4.12
CA GLY A 90 -0.14 -14.51 -5.12
C GLY A 90 -1.34 -13.59 -4.84
N LYS A 91 -1.94 -13.67 -3.65
CA LYS A 91 -3.07 -12.82 -3.27
C LYS A 91 -2.65 -11.44 -2.79
N MET A 92 -1.42 -11.30 -2.33
CA MET A 92 -0.89 -10.05 -1.77
C MET A 92 0.46 -9.71 -2.38
N ILE A 93 0.69 -8.42 -2.64
CA ILE A 93 1.99 -7.86 -2.94
C ILE A 93 2.48 -7.13 -1.70
N LEU A 94 3.66 -7.53 -1.22
CA LEU A 94 4.36 -6.84 -0.14
C LEU A 94 5.48 -5.98 -0.72
N SER A 95 5.49 -4.70 -0.35
CA SER A 95 6.56 -3.75 -0.66
C SER A 95 6.93 -2.92 0.57
N LEU A 96 7.92 -2.04 0.47
CA LEU A 96 8.35 -1.17 1.57
C LEU A 96 8.25 0.30 1.16
N ASP A 97 7.71 1.13 2.05
CA ASP A 97 7.82 2.58 1.91
C ASP A 97 9.30 2.98 1.87
N ARG A 98 9.70 3.64 0.78
CA ARG A 98 11.10 3.99 0.50
C ARG A 98 11.76 4.84 1.58
N SER A 99 10.97 5.60 2.32
CA SER A 99 11.51 6.59 3.26
C SER A 99 11.62 6.07 4.68
N THR A 100 10.69 5.21 5.08
CA THR A 100 10.56 4.71 6.45
C THR A 100 10.92 3.24 6.58
N GLY A 101 10.83 2.45 5.51
CA GLY A 101 10.93 0.99 5.57
C GLY A 101 9.68 0.30 6.10
N ALA A 102 8.59 1.05 6.37
CA ALA A 102 7.33 0.44 6.77
C ALA A 102 6.71 -0.37 5.63
N LYS A 103 6.06 -1.49 5.97
CA LYS A 103 5.43 -2.40 5.01
C LYS A 103 4.30 -1.69 4.27
N ILE A 104 4.17 -1.99 2.97
CA ILE A 104 3.03 -1.63 2.12
C ILE A 104 2.44 -2.95 1.61
N CYS A 105 1.16 -3.16 1.87
CA CYS A 105 0.45 -4.38 1.50
C CYS A 105 -0.63 -4.06 0.49
N MET A 106 -0.52 -4.59 -0.73
CA MET A 106 -1.57 -4.53 -1.74
C MET A 106 -2.24 -5.89 -1.84
N LEU A 107 -3.55 -5.96 -1.60
CA LEU A 107 -4.32 -7.20 -1.70
C LEU A 107 -5.14 -7.20 -2.98
N SER A 108 -5.07 -8.32 -3.69
CA SER A 108 -5.76 -8.57 -4.96
C SER A 108 -7.24 -8.88 -4.78
N THR A 109 -7.93 -9.02 -5.90
CA THR A 109 -9.31 -9.50 -5.94
C THR A 109 -9.48 -10.92 -5.38
N LYS A 110 -8.46 -11.77 -5.43
CA LYS A 110 -8.48 -13.13 -4.84
C LYS A 110 -8.48 -13.13 -3.31
N ALA A 111 -8.07 -12.03 -2.67
CA ALA A 111 -8.17 -11.84 -1.23
C ALA A 111 -9.49 -11.17 -0.83
N ALA A 112 -10.26 -10.66 -1.79
CA ALA A 112 -11.48 -9.92 -1.51
C ALA A 112 -12.68 -10.86 -1.40
N TYR A 113 -13.53 -10.57 -0.43
CA TYR A 113 -14.91 -11.02 -0.48
C TYR A 113 -15.68 -10.05 -1.38
N ILE A 114 -16.22 -10.57 -2.48
CA ILE A 114 -17.05 -9.81 -3.43
C ILE A 114 -18.42 -10.47 -3.49
N VAL A 115 -19.48 -9.72 -3.19
CA VAL A 115 -20.84 -10.25 -3.30
C VAL A 115 -21.13 -10.61 -4.76
N TRP A 116 -21.48 -11.88 -4.97
CA TRP A 116 -21.63 -12.52 -6.28
C TRP A 116 -20.36 -12.58 -7.13
N GLY A 117 -19.16 -12.41 -6.55
CA GLY A 117 -17.89 -12.37 -7.29
C GLY A 117 -17.59 -13.60 -8.15
N GLU A 118 -18.04 -14.79 -7.71
CA GLU A 118 -17.87 -16.05 -8.45
C GLU A 118 -18.96 -16.29 -9.50
N ASP A 119 -19.99 -15.45 -9.54
CA ASP A 119 -21.10 -15.59 -10.48
C ASP A 119 -20.81 -14.78 -11.75
N ILE A 120 -20.50 -15.51 -12.82
CA ILE A 120 -20.13 -14.97 -14.14
C ILE A 120 -21.20 -14.09 -14.79
N ARG A 121 -22.42 -14.02 -14.24
CA ARG A 121 -23.47 -13.11 -14.70
C ARG A 121 -23.24 -11.68 -14.20
N TYR A 122 -22.50 -11.52 -13.11
CA TYR A 122 -22.31 -10.25 -12.41
C TYR A 122 -20.85 -9.80 -12.39
N TRP A 123 -19.91 -10.74 -12.31
CA TRP A 123 -18.49 -10.47 -12.26
C TRP A 123 -17.70 -11.39 -13.19
N GLN A 124 -16.60 -10.89 -13.74
CA GLN A 124 -15.67 -11.68 -14.53
C GLN A 124 -14.24 -11.43 -14.05
N HIS A 125 -13.47 -12.50 -13.90
CA HIS A 125 -12.03 -12.42 -13.67
C HIS A 125 -11.33 -12.32 -15.03
N VAL A 126 -10.63 -11.22 -15.27
CA VAL A 126 -9.99 -10.95 -16.55
C VAL A 126 -8.47 -10.80 -16.38
N PRO A 127 -7.66 -11.38 -17.28
CA PRO A 127 -6.23 -11.08 -17.32
C PRO A 127 -6.01 -9.58 -17.54
N ASN A 128 -5.02 -9.02 -16.86
CA ASN A 128 -4.69 -7.60 -17.02
C ASN A 128 -3.17 -7.40 -17.05
N HIS A 129 -2.67 -6.93 -18.19
CA HIS A 129 -1.22 -6.73 -18.40
C HIS A 129 -0.66 -5.49 -17.69
N ASP A 130 -1.53 -4.56 -17.26
CA ASP A 130 -1.16 -3.40 -16.44
C ASP A 130 -1.21 -3.73 -14.94
N SER A 131 -1.66 -4.93 -14.58
CA SER A 131 -1.75 -5.44 -13.22
C SER A 131 -0.54 -6.28 -12.88
N ARG A 132 -0.13 -6.20 -11.62
CA ARG A 132 0.89 -7.07 -11.06
C ARG A 132 0.33 -8.40 -10.54
N PHE A 133 -0.99 -8.46 -10.35
CA PHE A 133 -1.71 -9.71 -10.17
C PHE A 133 -2.08 -10.31 -11.53
N PRO A 134 -2.15 -11.65 -11.66
CA PRO A 134 -2.50 -12.31 -12.92
C PRO A 134 -3.85 -11.91 -13.49
N GLU A 135 -4.79 -11.52 -12.63
CA GLU A 135 -6.16 -11.17 -12.98
C GLU A 135 -6.69 -10.04 -12.11
N VAL A 136 -7.74 -9.38 -12.60
CA VAL A 136 -8.54 -8.37 -11.89
C VAL A 136 -10.02 -8.74 -12.02
N ALA A 137 -10.88 -8.17 -11.17
CA ALA A 137 -12.32 -8.43 -11.20
C ALA A 137 -13.04 -7.30 -11.94
N GLN A 138 -13.73 -7.64 -13.02
CA GLN A 138 -14.56 -6.74 -13.81
C GLN A 138 -16.03 -6.94 -13.47
N LEU A 139 -16.70 -5.85 -13.12
CA LEU A 139 -18.13 -5.83 -12.81
C LEU A 139 -18.95 -5.74 -14.11
N ILE A 140 -19.71 -6.78 -14.41
CA ILE A 140 -20.63 -6.83 -15.55
C ILE A 140 -21.85 -5.96 -15.27
N ILE A 141 -22.57 -6.26 -14.18
CA ILE A 141 -23.72 -5.47 -13.71
C ILE A 141 -24.18 -5.92 -12.32
N VAL A 142 -24.46 -5.01 -11.39
CA VAL A 142 -25.16 -5.31 -10.12
C VAL A 142 -26.06 -4.15 -9.69
N TRP A 143 -27.11 -4.44 -8.93
CA TRP A 143 -27.89 -3.40 -8.25
C TRP A 143 -27.21 -2.97 -6.95
N TRP A 144 -26.64 -3.93 -6.22
CA TRP A 144 -25.98 -3.74 -4.95
C TRP A 144 -24.50 -4.08 -5.10
N LEU A 145 -23.62 -3.13 -4.78
CA LEU A 145 -22.18 -3.34 -4.76
C LEU A 145 -21.73 -3.51 -3.32
N GLU A 146 -21.08 -4.62 -3.03
CA GLU A 146 -20.48 -4.87 -1.72
C GLU A 146 -19.23 -5.73 -1.91
N LEU A 147 -18.11 -5.19 -1.45
CA LEU A 147 -16.86 -5.93 -1.36
C LEU A 147 -16.08 -5.48 -0.12
N PHE A 148 -15.30 -6.41 0.44
CA PHE A 148 -14.36 -6.08 1.50
C PHE A 148 -13.11 -6.96 1.45
N ILE A 149 -12.03 -6.45 2.03
CA ILE A 149 -10.79 -7.20 2.26
C ILE A 149 -10.49 -7.16 3.76
N GLU A 150 -10.03 -8.29 4.27
CA GLU A 150 -9.49 -8.42 5.62
C GLU A 150 -7.96 -8.57 5.54
N LEU A 151 -7.25 -7.85 6.41
CA LEU A 151 -5.80 -7.93 6.51
C LEU A 151 -5.39 -8.05 7.99
N SER A 152 -4.64 -9.09 8.31
CA SER A 152 -4.07 -9.23 9.65
C SER A 152 -3.07 -8.10 9.94
N SER A 153 -3.20 -7.45 11.09
CA SER A 153 -2.30 -6.40 11.58
C SER A 153 -0.83 -6.83 11.64
N LYS A 154 -0.56 -8.13 11.80
CA LYS A 154 0.79 -8.73 11.77
C LYS A 154 1.53 -8.49 10.45
N ASN A 155 0.80 -8.35 9.36
CA ASN A 155 1.38 -8.08 8.05
C ASN A 155 1.81 -6.61 7.90
N LEU A 156 1.48 -5.75 8.87
CA LEU A 156 1.78 -4.33 8.86
C LEU A 156 2.90 -4.02 9.87
N THR A 157 3.67 -2.97 9.59
CA THR A 157 4.64 -2.45 10.57
C THR A 157 3.89 -1.89 11.79
N PRO A 158 4.28 -2.24 13.02
CA PRO A 158 3.65 -1.71 14.24
C PRO A 158 3.97 -0.23 14.44
N LYS A 159 3.28 0.41 15.39
CA LYS A 159 3.40 1.84 15.72
C LYS A 159 3.31 2.77 14.50
N THR A 160 2.51 2.39 13.52
CA THR A 160 2.43 3.07 12.22
C THR A 160 0.99 3.40 11.90
N ARG A 161 0.74 4.63 11.45
CA ARG A 161 -0.57 5.04 10.93
C ARG A 161 -0.68 4.60 9.48
N TYR A 162 -1.76 3.92 9.14
CA TYR A 162 -2.03 3.44 7.78
C TYR A 162 -3.25 4.14 7.18
N ALA A 163 -3.27 4.17 5.86
CA ALA A 163 -4.44 4.43 5.06
C ALA A 163 -4.66 3.28 4.07
N ALA A 164 -5.91 2.86 3.92
CA ALA A 164 -6.32 1.91 2.88
C ALA A 164 -6.86 2.67 1.67
N TYR A 165 -6.51 2.22 0.47
CA TYR A 165 -6.92 2.83 -0.78
C TYR A 165 -7.57 1.79 -1.68
N PHE A 166 -8.75 2.13 -2.20
CA PHE A 166 -9.44 1.34 -3.21
C PHE A 166 -8.85 1.68 -4.58
N ILE A 167 -8.29 0.68 -5.27
CA ILE A 167 -7.62 0.85 -6.57
C ILE A 167 -8.47 0.22 -7.67
N PHE A 168 -8.81 1.01 -8.68
CA PHE A 168 -9.75 0.59 -9.71
C PHE A 168 -9.61 1.38 -11.03
N LYS A 169 -10.25 0.88 -12.08
CA LYS A 169 -10.52 1.60 -13.34
C LYS A 169 -12.02 1.54 -13.62
N LEU A 170 -12.51 2.48 -14.42
CA LEU A 170 -13.85 2.44 -14.97
C LEU A 170 -13.75 2.26 -16.49
N GLU A 171 -14.58 1.39 -17.04
CA GLU A 171 -14.75 1.27 -18.48
C GLU A 171 -15.44 2.52 -19.05
N ASP A 172 -15.24 2.76 -20.34
CA ASP A 172 -15.83 3.92 -21.05
C ASP A 172 -17.36 3.91 -20.98
N ASP A 173 -17.98 2.71 -20.94
CA ASP A 173 -19.42 2.50 -20.85
C ASP A 173 -19.90 2.19 -19.41
N SER A 174 -19.06 2.49 -18.42
CA SER A 174 -19.40 2.38 -16.99
C SER A 174 -20.62 3.23 -16.61
N ASN A 175 -21.38 2.76 -15.62
CA ASN A 175 -22.58 3.42 -15.15
C ASN A 175 -22.85 3.15 -13.66
N GLY A 176 -23.65 4.01 -13.01
CA GLY A 176 -24.10 3.84 -11.63
C GLY A 176 -23.11 4.28 -10.56
N PHE A 177 -22.04 4.98 -10.95
CA PHE A 177 -20.95 5.45 -10.09
C PHE A 177 -20.92 6.96 -9.87
N ASP A 178 -21.94 7.66 -10.38
CA ASP A 178 -22.22 9.08 -10.17
C ASP A 178 -22.95 9.36 -8.84
N LEU A 179 -23.42 8.32 -8.16
CA LEU A 179 -23.96 8.41 -6.81
C LEU A 179 -22.90 8.08 -5.74
N PRO A 180 -23.02 8.62 -4.52
CA PRO A 180 -22.07 8.34 -3.46
C PRO A 180 -22.11 6.88 -3.00
N ILE A 181 -20.94 6.25 -2.98
CA ILE A 181 -20.63 4.92 -2.44
C ILE A 181 -20.08 5.10 -1.03
N GLU A 182 -20.48 4.22 -0.12
CA GLU A 182 -19.99 4.20 1.25
C GLU A 182 -18.68 3.40 1.32
N MET A 183 -17.68 3.97 1.98
CA MET A 183 -16.40 3.30 2.24
C MET A 183 -16.13 3.37 3.72
N SER A 184 -15.69 2.25 4.31
CA SER A 184 -15.33 2.19 5.71
C SER A 184 -14.10 1.34 5.97
N ILE A 185 -13.42 1.65 7.06
CA ILE A 185 -12.35 0.82 7.62
C ILE A 185 -12.59 0.61 9.10
N ALA A 186 -12.46 -0.64 9.54
CA ALA A 186 -12.57 -1.05 10.93
C ALA A 186 -11.29 -1.76 11.39
N PHE A 187 -10.83 -1.44 12.59
CA PHE A 187 -9.67 -2.05 13.23
C PHE A 187 -9.76 -1.88 14.76
N GLY A 188 -9.96 -2.98 15.50
CA GLY A 188 -10.29 -2.93 16.92
C GLY A 188 -11.51 -2.05 17.20
N GLU A 189 -11.39 -1.09 18.13
CA GLU A 189 -12.42 -0.08 18.40
C GLU A 189 -12.42 1.10 17.41
N GLN A 190 -11.47 1.16 16.47
CA GLN A 190 -11.39 2.23 15.47
C GLN A 190 -12.29 1.90 14.28
N GLU A 191 -13.29 2.74 14.02
CA GLU A 191 -14.09 2.68 12.79
C GLU A 191 -14.16 4.07 12.15
N THR A 192 -13.88 4.15 10.85
CA THR A 192 -14.12 5.37 10.07
C THR A 192 -14.91 5.05 8.82
N GLN A 193 -15.79 5.96 8.44
CA GLN A 193 -16.67 5.81 7.29
C GLN A 193 -16.87 7.16 6.60
N HIS A 194 -16.91 7.14 5.27
CA HIS A 194 -17.25 8.32 4.48
C HIS A 194 -17.85 7.94 3.12
N LYS A 195 -18.34 8.95 2.40
CA LYS A 195 -18.93 8.78 1.07
C LYS A 195 -17.99 9.25 -0.03
N VAL A 196 -17.94 8.47 -1.11
CA VAL A 196 -17.08 8.70 -2.27
C VAL A 196 -17.92 8.62 -3.54
N CYS A 197 -17.68 9.51 -4.50
CA CYS A 197 -18.25 9.38 -5.85
C CYS A 197 -17.13 9.00 -6.81
N LEU A 198 -17.22 7.82 -7.43
CA LEU A 198 -16.16 7.32 -8.32
C LEU A 198 -16.19 7.98 -9.70
N GLN A 199 -17.34 8.49 -10.13
CA GLN A 199 -17.52 9.14 -11.43
C GLN A 199 -18.30 10.46 -11.28
N PRO A 200 -17.64 11.56 -10.87
CA PRO A 200 -18.31 12.86 -10.74
C PRO A 200 -18.90 13.31 -12.09
N ARG A 201 -20.16 13.76 -12.07
CA ARG A 201 -20.73 14.54 -13.18
C ARG A 201 -20.34 16.00 -13.01
N ASN A 202 -20.14 16.72 -14.11
CA ASN A 202 -19.78 18.14 -14.08
C ASN A 202 -20.74 19.01 -13.24
N ASP A 203 -21.99 18.57 -13.05
CA ASP A 203 -23.06 19.33 -12.38
C ASP A 203 -23.27 18.98 -10.88
N THR A 204 -22.58 17.97 -10.34
CA THR A 204 -22.86 17.45 -8.98
C THR A 204 -22.11 18.16 -7.85
N ALA A 205 -21.50 19.32 -8.10
CA ALA A 205 -20.80 20.15 -7.10
C ALA A 205 -21.74 20.84 -6.07
N ARG A 206 -22.88 20.23 -5.72
CA ARG A 206 -23.74 20.68 -4.62
C ARG A 206 -23.26 20.05 -3.32
N HIS A 207 -22.25 20.69 -2.75
CA HIS A 207 -21.61 20.26 -1.50
C HIS A 207 -22.54 20.46 -0.30
N SER A 208 -22.74 19.39 0.48
CA SER A 208 -23.15 19.52 1.88
C SER A 208 -21.90 19.82 2.71
N ALA A 209 -21.88 20.97 3.39
CA ALA A 209 -20.73 21.45 4.15
C ALA A 209 -20.29 20.50 5.28
N ASN A 210 -21.16 19.59 5.72
CA ASN A 210 -20.93 18.74 6.89
C ASN A 210 -20.28 17.39 6.56
N ASN A 211 -20.24 16.95 5.29
CA ASN A 211 -19.52 15.72 4.91
C ASN A 211 -19.13 15.78 3.42
N PRO A 212 -17.92 16.28 3.07
CA PRO A 212 -17.52 16.44 1.68
C PRO A 212 -17.38 15.07 1.01
N ILE A 213 -18.03 14.90 -0.14
CA ILE A 213 -17.85 13.73 -1.01
C ILE A 213 -16.39 13.75 -1.50
N ARG A 214 -15.69 12.63 -1.34
CA ARG A 214 -14.34 12.46 -1.87
C ARG A 214 -14.40 11.96 -3.31
N TYR A 215 -13.37 12.28 -4.08
CA TYR A 215 -13.23 11.89 -5.47
C TYR A 215 -11.90 11.15 -5.70
N PRO A 216 -11.87 10.17 -6.61
CA PRO A 216 -10.66 9.47 -6.97
C PRO A 216 -9.57 10.39 -7.54
N GLN A 217 -8.33 9.95 -7.40
CA GLN A 217 -7.15 10.54 -8.04
C GLN A 217 -6.54 9.52 -8.99
N VAL A 218 -5.99 9.98 -10.11
CA VAL A 218 -5.29 9.11 -11.07
C VAL A 218 -3.84 8.93 -10.63
N ARG A 219 -3.40 7.68 -10.54
CA ARG A 219 -2.03 7.26 -10.21
C ARG A 219 -1.10 7.34 -11.42
N ALA A 220 0.21 7.24 -11.17
CA ALA A 220 1.21 7.18 -12.22
C ALA A 220 1.04 5.97 -13.15
N ASP A 221 0.54 4.85 -12.62
CA ASP A 221 0.23 3.61 -13.36
C ASP A 221 -1.12 3.65 -14.11
N GLN A 222 -1.75 4.83 -14.20
CA GLN A 222 -3.06 5.06 -14.85
C GLN A 222 -4.24 4.36 -14.17
N TRP A 223 -4.06 3.74 -13.00
CA TRP A 223 -5.17 3.32 -12.16
C TRP A 223 -5.74 4.51 -11.38
N SER A 224 -7.02 4.46 -11.05
CA SER A 224 -7.63 5.41 -10.11
C SER A 224 -7.51 4.87 -8.69
N GLU A 225 -7.32 5.77 -7.73
CA GLU A 225 -7.34 5.44 -6.31
C GLU A 225 -8.20 6.40 -5.52
N VAL A 226 -8.78 5.90 -4.44
CA VAL A 226 -9.45 6.72 -3.43
C VAL A 226 -9.24 6.13 -2.05
N GLU A 227 -8.99 7.00 -1.06
CA GLU A 227 -8.85 6.58 0.33
C GLU A 227 -10.17 6.00 0.84
N ILE A 228 -10.11 4.81 1.45
CA ILE A 228 -11.22 4.16 2.16
C ILE A 228 -11.30 4.67 3.60
N GLY A 229 -10.13 4.83 4.24
CA GLY A 229 -10.02 5.34 5.59
C GLY A 229 -8.62 5.17 6.17
N VAL A 230 -8.49 5.53 7.45
CA VAL A 230 -7.23 5.56 8.19
C VAL A 230 -7.37 4.88 9.54
N PHE A 231 -6.31 4.22 9.99
CA PHE A 231 -6.24 3.58 11.31
C PHE A 231 -4.80 3.61 11.82
N PHE A 232 -4.63 3.40 13.12
CA PHE A 232 -3.30 3.25 13.74
C PHE A 232 -3.10 1.82 14.21
N ASN A 233 -2.02 1.19 13.76
CA ASN A 233 -1.58 -0.12 14.21
C ASN A 233 -0.54 0.06 15.32
N ASP A 234 -0.89 -0.21 16.57
CA ASP A 234 0.04 -0.13 17.71
C ASP A 234 0.97 -1.35 17.81
N GLY A 235 0.53 -2.49 17.29
CA GLY A 235 1.25 -3.77 17.33
C GLY A 235 1.04 -4.57 18.61
N GLU A 236 0.05 -4.23 19.43
CA GLU A 236 -0.24 -4.92 20.69
C GLU A 236 -1.24 -6.07 20.50
N GLU A 237 -2.21 -5.91 19.59
CA GLU A 237 -3.26 -6.90 19.33
C GLU A 237 -3.18 -7.51 17.93
N ASP A 238 -3.50 -8.80 17.86
CA ASP A 238 -3.53 -9.62 16.65
C ASP A 238 -4.88 -9.48 15.92
N ASP A 239 -5.23 -8.24 15.59
CA ASP A 239 -6.51 -7.89 15.01
C ASP A 239 -6.54 -7.96 13.47
N GLN A 240 -7.76 -8.01 12.93
CA GLN A 240 -8.02 -7.90 11.50
C GLN A 240 -8.45 -6.47 11.16
N VAL A 241 -7.78 -5.89 10.17
CA VAL A 241 -8.21 -4.64 9.53
C VAL A 241 -9.21 -5.01 8.44
N VAL A 242 -10.42 -4.47 8.50
CA VAL A 242 -11.47 -4.70 7.51
C VAL A 242 -11.70 -3.43 6.70
N ALA A 243 -11.38 -3.45 5.41
CA ALA A 243 -11.64 -2.36 4.47
C ALA A 243 -12.84 -2.72 3.58
N ARG A 244 -13.91 -1.91 3.61
CA ARG A 244 -15.18 -2.19 2.94
C ARG A 244 -15.57 -1.09 1.95
N VAL A 245 -16.15 -1.49 0.83
CA VAL A 245 -16.77 -0.64 -0.18
C VAL A 245 -18.20 -1.12 -0.44
N GLU A 246 -19.19 -0.27 -0.20
CA GLU A 246 -20.60 -0.65 -0.18
C GLU A 246 -21.52 0.41 -0.81
N GLU A 247 -22.45 -0.02 -1.66
CA GLU A 247 -23.58 0.76 -2.12
C GLU A 247 -24.79 -0.18 -2.34
N LYS A 248 -25.76 -0.13 -1.42
CA LYS A 248 -26.97 -1.00 -1.41
C LYS A 248 -28.28 -0.24 -1.64
N LYS A 249 -28.26 1.09 -1.71
CA LYS A 249 -29.46 1.95 -1.62
C LYS A 249 -29.76 2.69 -2.93
N GLY A 250 -28.81 2.73 -3.86
CA GLY A 250 -28.92 3.46 -5.10
C GLY A 250 -29.96 2.86 -6.04
N PRO A 251 -30.71 3.70 -6.79
CA PRO A 251 -31.73 3.24 -7.73
C PRO A 251 -31.13 2.77 -9.08
N TRP A 252 -29.81 2.82 -9.26
CA TRP A 252 -29.15 2.55 -10.52
C TRP A 252 -28.26 1.31 -10.43
N ALA A 253 -28.33 0.48 -11.46
CA ALA A 253 -27.39 -0.60 -11.65
C ALA A 253 -25.98 -0.06 -11.93
N LYS A 254 -24.98 -0.73 -11.36
CA LYS A 254 -23.56 -0.44 -11.47
C LYS A 254 -22.93 -1.41 -12.44
N ARG A 255 -22.10 -0.93 -13.37
CA ARG A 255 -21.37 -1.75 -14.32
C ARG A 255 -20.09 -1.08 -14.78
N GLY A 256 -19.14 -1.88 -15.27
CA GLY A 256 -17.90 -1.40 -15.86
C GLY A 256 -16.86 -0.98 -14.82
N LEU A 257 -16.95 -1.46 -13.58
CA LEU A 257 -15.90 -1.29 -12.58
C LEU A 257 -14.87 -2.39 -12.75
N ILE A 258 -13.61 -2.01 -12.93
CA ILE A 258 -12.47 -2.93 -12.91
C ILE A 258 -11.79 -2.76 -11.56
N PHE A 259 -12.03 -3.68 -10.64
CA PHE A 259 -11.44 -3.71 -9.32
C PHE A 259 -10.06 -4.38 -9.37
N TYR A 260 -9.01 -3.63 -9.00
CA TYR A 260 -7.65 -4.14 -8.95
C TYR A 260 -7.33 -4.72 -7.57
N GLY A 261 -7.63 -3.97 -6.51
CA GLY A 261 -7.29 -4.37 -5.16
C GLY A 261 -7.41 -3.25 -4.14
N ILE A 262 -7.05 -3.54 -2.89
CA ILE A 262 -6.93 -2.55 -1.82
C ILE A 262 -5.48 -2.47 -1.36
N GLU A 263 -4.93 -1.26 -1.33
CA GLU A 263 -3.54 -0.98 -0.95
C GLU A 263 -3.48 -0.29 0.43
N PHE A 264 -2.79 -0.90 1.38
CA PHE A 264 -2.54 -0.38 2.72
C PHE A 264 -1.15 0.27 2.74
N ARG A 265 -1.10 1.58 2.92
CA ARG A 265 0.14 2.38 2.91
C ARG A 265 0.33 3.17 4.20
N PRO A 266 1.57 3.29 4.71
CA PRO A 266 1.88 4.24 5.78
C PRO A 266 1.44 5.65 5.40
N LYS A 267 0.78 6.34 6.34
CA LYS A 267 0.35 7.73 6.19
C LYS A 267 1.24 8.60 7.08
N ILE A 268 2.30 9.11 6.46
CA ILE A 268 3.38 9.90 7.07
C ILE A 268 3.05 11.38 7.01
#